data_AF-A0A087DPS2-F1
#
_entry.id   AF-A0A087DPS2-F1
#
_cell.length_a   1.000
_cell.length_b   1.000
_cell.length_c   1.000
_cell.angle_alpha   90.00
_cell.angle_beta   90.00
_cell.angle_gamma   90.00
#
_symmetry.space_group_name_H-M   'P 1'
#
loop_
_entity.id
_entity.type
_entity.pdbx_description
1 polymer ?
#
loop_
_entity_poly.entity_id
_entity_poly.type
_entity_poly.pdbx_seq_one_letter_code
_entity_poly.pdbx_strand_id
1 'polypeptide(L)'
;MSEPKGNIFQWKLHGDGKTLAPGEVVEPDERLTWTRTAGIGAQHVIAMFGATFLVPILTGFDPSTTLFFTAMSTALFLLINRNVLPSYLGSSFGFIAPITAVTTAHKGIAVASFGIMVTGILLALIGIAVHYAGAKWIDIIMPPVVNGAIVAIIGFNLAPSVWNNFQAAPDTAIVTLLAVLLIAVLFKGLLGRLNILLGVIVGYAYACFRGQVDFSAISGAAWVGLPKFHMPQADFTILPMFLPVVLVLVAENVGHVKSVAQMTGRDYDDQMGTALLADGLGTTLAGFGGGSGTTTYGENIGVMAATKVYSTAAYWCAAGFALILSLCPKFGAVINTIPAGVLGGVTTLLYGMIGMIGIRIWVENKVNFDKPLNIMVAAITMIIAIGQFAFTVNGISFNGIAIGTIVILVAYHGLKAVGKMTGTIEKNDPDIL
;
A
#
# COMPACT_ATOMS: atom_id res chain seq x y z
N MET A 1 1.68 -31.75 17.74
CA MET A 1 3.04 -31.82 18.28
C MET A 1 3.73 -30.52 17.93
N SER A 2 3.98 -29.65 18.89
CA SER A 2 4.70 -28.39 18.66
C SER A 2 6.18 -28.71 18.46
N GLU A 3 6.70 -28.49 17.26
CA GLU A 3 8.15 -28.47 17.01
C GLU A 3 8.84 -27.55 18.04
N PRO A 4 10.06 -27.91 18.48
CA PRO A 4 10.82 -27.06 19.40
C PRO A 4 10.98 -25.68 18.75
N LYS A 5 10.60 -24.62 19.49
CA LYS A 5 10.74 -23.23 19.05
C LYS A 5 12.23 -22.95 18.79
N GLY A 6 12.67 -23.17 17.55
CA GLY A 6 13.99 -22.77 17.08
C GLY A 6 14.20 -21.27 17.29
N ASN A 7 15.46 -20.84 17.33
CA ASN A 7 15.79 -19.43 17.38
C ASN A 7 15.16 -18.73 16.17
N ILE A 8 14.38 -17.67 16.39
CA ILE A 8 13.67 -16.94 15.33
C ILE A 8 14.61 -16.38 14.26
N PHE A 9 15.90 -16.23 14.56
CA PHE A 9 16.94 -15.77 13.64
C PHE A 9 17.80 -16.90 13.04
N GLN A 10 17.28 -18.12 12.98
CA GLN A 10 17.94 -19.24 12.30
C GLN A 10 17.21 -19.59 11.01
N TRP A 11 17.92 -19.42 9.89
CA TRP A 11 17.47 -19.86 8.57
C TRP A 11 18.34 -21.01 8.07
N LYS A 12 17.71 -22.07 7.58
CA LYS A 12 18.41 -23.21 6.98
C LYS A 12 19.02 -22.80 5.65
N LEU A 13 20.23 -23.26 5.35
CA LEU A 13 20.81 -23.02 4.02
C LEU A 13 20.08 -23.92 3.01
N HIS A 14 19.46 -23.32 1.99
CA HIS A 14 18.80 -24.07 0.94
C HIS A 14 19.85 -24.66 -0.02
N GLY A 15 20.00 -26.00 -0.02
CA GLY A 15 21.02 -26.68 -0.80
C GLY A 15 22.44 -26.14 -0.55
N ASP A 16 23.10 -25.67 -1.60
CA ASP A 16 24.41 -25.00 -1.52
C ASP A 16 24.30 -23.47 -1.32
N GLY A 17 23.08 -22.94 -1.33
CA GLY A 17 22.75 -21.52 -1.22
C GLY A 17 23.16 -20.68 -2.44
N LYS A 18 23.48 -21.30 -3.58
CA LYS A 18 23.95 -20.64 -4.80
C LYS A 18 23.11 -20.97 -6.03
N THR A 19 22.62 -22.20 -6.17
CA THR A 19 21.80 -22.61 -7.32
C THR A 19 20.44 -23.10 -6.86
N LEU A 20 19.39 -22.65 -7.56
CA LEU A 20 18.08 -23.28 -7.49
C LEU A 20 17.93 -24.19 -8.72
N ALA A 21 17.56 -25.45 -8.50
CA ALA A 21 17.16 -26.32 -9.60
C ALA A 21 15.81 -25.84 -10.20
N PRO A 22 15.50 -26.19 -11.46
CA PRO A 22 14.21 -25.85 -12.05
C PRO A 22 13.03 -26.38 -11.22
N GLY A 23 12.19 -25.47 -10.73
CA GLY A 23 11.01 -25.81 -9.92
C GLY A 23 11.24 -25.77 -8.40
N GLU A 24 12.49 -25.64 -7.94
CA GLU A 24 12.76 -25.41 -6.51
C GLU A 24 12.39 -23.98 -6.10
N VAL A 25 12.06 -23.84 -4.81
CA VAL A 25 11.75 -22.56 -4.15
C VAL A 25 12.55 -22.48 -2.85
N VAL A 26 13.01 -21.29 -2.49
CA VAL A 26 13.58 -21.05 -1.15
C VAL A 26 12.44 -20.72 -0.21
N GLU A 27 12.23 -21.56 0.79
CA GLU A 27 11.15 -21.41 1.76
C GLU A 27 11.37 -20.23 2.73
N PRO A 28 10.31 -19.74 3.41
CA PRO A 28 10.41 -18.65 4.38
C PRO A 28 11.46 -18.83 5.49
N ASP A 29 11.62 -20.06 6.01
CA ASP A 29 12.61 -20.43 7.05
C ASP A 29 13.97 -20.84 6.47
N GLU A 30 14.17 -20.70 5.16
CA GLU A 30 15.42 -20.97 4.48
C GLU A 30 16.11 -19.68 4.04
N ARG A 31 17.36 -19.80 3.61
CA ARG A 31 18.12 -18.72 2.98
C ARG A 31 19.09 -19.23 1.94
N LEU A 32 19.46 -18.34 1.03
CA LEU A 32 20.65 -18.49 0.20
C LEU A 32 21.93 -18.16 1.00
N THR A 33 23.08 -18.25 0.34
CA THR A 33 24.31 -17.61 0.84
C THR A 33 24.06 -16.14 1.15
N TRP A 34 24.66 -15.61 2.22
CA TRP A 34 24.37 -14.27 2.72
C TRP A 34 24.53 -13.17 1.66
N THR A 35 25.54 -13.28 0.79
CA THR A 35 25.72 -12.33 -0.32
C THR A 35 24.54 -12.33 -1.29
N ARG A 36 23.98 -13.50 -1.60
CA ARG A 36 22.81 -13.63 -2.47
C ARG A 36 21.54 -13.22 -1.77
N THR A 37 21.35 -13.59 -0.50
CA THR A 37 20.22 -13.13 0.33
C THR A 37 20.21 -11.61 0.43
N ALA A 38 21.36 -10.98 0.65
CA ALA A 38 21.51 -9.53 0.61
C ALA A 38 21.19 -8.97 -0.78
N GLY A 39 21.65 -9.62 -1.86
CA GLY A 39 21.28 -9.25 -3.23
C GLY A 39 19.77 -9.28 -3.49
N ILE A 40 19.05 -10.30 -3.01
CA ILE A 40 17.58 -10.38 -3.10
C ILE A 40 16.92 -9.29 -2.24
N GLY A 41 17.44 -9.05 -1.03
CA GLY A 41 16.97 -7.94 -0.18
C GLY A 41 17.11 -6.58 -0.86
N ALA A 42 18.23 -6.33 -1.55
CA ALA A 42 18.40 -5.12 -2.35
C ALA A 42 17.40 -5.04 -3.51
N GLN A 43 17.08 -6.15 -4.18
CA GLN A 43 16.04 -6.18 -5.21
C GLN A 43 14.66 -5.82 -4.67
N HIS A 44 14.31 -6.28 -3.47
CA HIS A 44 13.05 -5.89 -2.81
C HIS A 44 12.98 -4.38 -2.56
N VAL A 45 14.08 -3.75 -2.12
CA VAL A 45 14.16 -2.29 -1.95
C VAL A 45 14.04 -1.55 -3.27
N ILE A 46 14.65 -2.07 -4.34
CA ILE A 46 14.56 -1.49 -5.68
C ILE A 46 13.13 -1.60 -6.22
N ALA A 47 12.44 -2.72 -5.98
CA ALA A 47 11.09 -2.94 -6.49
C ALA A 47 10.03 -2.03 -5.87
N MET A 48 10.06 -1.87 -4.55
CA MET A 48 9.13 -0.98 -3.85
C MET A 48 9.42 0.50 -4.10
N PHE A 49 10.62 0.83 -4.61
CA PHE A 49 11.12 2.19 -4.70
C PHE A 49 10.15 3.15 -5.39
N GLY A 50 9.61 2.74 -6.54
CA GLY A 50 8.71 3.57 -7.32
C GLY A 50 7.45 3.99 -6.55
N ALA A 51 6.89 3.08 -5.74
CA ALA A 51 5.65 3.32 -5.01
C ALA A 51 5.90 3.98 -3.63
N THR A 52 6.88 3.50 -2.86
CA THR A 52 7.13 3.96 -1.48
C THR A 52 7.42 5.46 -1.41
N PHE A 53 8.15 6.00 -2.38
CA PHE A 53 8.51 7.41 -2.40
C PHE A 53 7.43 8.32 -2.99
N LEU A 54 6.47 7.76 -3.72
CA LEU A 54 5.44 8.56 -4.35
C LEU A 54 4.49 9.19 -3.32
N VAL A 55 4.13 8.46 -2.27
CA VAL A 55 3.29 8.97 -1.19
C VAL A 55 3.90 10.20 -0.51
N PRO A 56 5.13 10.16 0.03
CA PRO A 56 5.69 11.32 0.70
C PRO A 56 5.86 12.52 -0.22
N ILE A 57 6.27 12.32 -1.48
CA ILE A 57 6.37 13.41 -2.45
C ILE A 57 5.02 14.10 -2.67
N LEU A 58 3.96 13.32 -2.87
CA LEU A 58 2.63 13.87 -3.18
C LEU A 58 1.91 14.45 -1.97
N THR A 59 2.31 14.04 -0.77
CA THR A 59 1.69 14.48 0.49
C THR A 59 2.52 15.50 1.25
N GLY A 60 3.75 15.76 0.82
CA GLY A 60 4.70 16.67 1.47
C GLY A 60 5.44 16.08 2.67
N PHE A 61 5.32 14.77 2.92
CA PHE A 61 6.10 14.07 3.94
C PHE A 61 7.56 13.91 3.50
N ASP A 62 8.48 13.74 4.45
CA ASP A 62 9.89 13.53 4.11
C ASP A 62 10.09 12.10 3.54
N PRO A 63 10.67 11.97 2.33
CA PRO A 63 11.01 10.67 1.72
C PRO A 63 11.89 9.79 2.62
N SER A 64 12.89 10.38 3.26
CA SER A 64 13.87 9.65 4.09
C SER A 64 13.21 9.17 5.38
N THR A 65 12.39 10.01 6.02
CA THR A 65 11.62 9.63 7.21
C THR A 65 10.63 8.53 6.89
N THR A 66 9.94 8.62 5.74
CA THR A 66 9.04 7.55 5.29
C THR A 66 9.80 6.24 5.09
N LEU A 67 10.95 6.27 4.39
CA LEU A 67 11.78 5.07 4.19
C LEU A 67 12.27 4.48 5.51
N PHE A 68 12.69 5.32 6.46
CA PHE A 68 13.09 4.90 7.81
C PHE A 68 11.97 4.09 8.49
N PHE A 69 10.73 4.61 8.48
CA PHE A 69 9.60 3.91 9.07
C PHE A 69 9.18 2.67 8.27
N THR A 70 9.36 2.62 6.95
CA THR A 70 9.14 1.36 6.20
C THR A 70 10.08 0.25 6.65
N ALA A 71 11.35 0.58 6.93
CA ALA A 71 12.33 -0.36 7.45
C ALA A 71 11.96 -0.85 8.85
N MET A 72 11.58 0.07 9.74
CA MET A 72 11.16 -0.25 11.11
C MET A 72 9.87 -1.08 11.13
N SER A 73 8.88 -0.72 10.32
CA SER A 73 7.62 -1.44 10.17
C SER A 73 7.85 -2.85 9.62
N THR A 74 8.73 -3.00 8.63
CA THR A 74 9.10 -4.32 8.09
C THR A 74 9.78 -5.18 9.15
N ALA A 75 10.76 -4.65 9.88
CA ALA A 75 11.41 -5.37 10.98
C ALA A 75 10.39 -5.78 12.07
N LEU A 76 9.50 -4.88 12.46
CA LEU A 76 8.44 -5.15 13.42
C LEU A 76 7.48 -6.24 12.92
N PHE A 77 7.12 -6.21 11.65
CA PHE A 77 6.26 -7.20 11.03
C PHE A 77 6.88 -8.59 11.06
N LEU A 78 8.15 -8.70 10.69
CA LEU A 78 8.89 -9.96 10.72
C LEU A 78 8.99 -10.52 12.15
N LEU A 79 9.20 -9.65 13.15
CA LEU A 79 9.26 -10.05 14.56
C LEU A 79 7.90 -10.55 15.10
N ILE A 80 6.83 -9.80 14.86
CA ILE A 80 5.48 -10.15 15.34
C ILE A 80 4.99 -11.45 14.68
N ASN A 81 5.25 -11.63 13.39
CA ASN A 81 4.93 -12.86 12.65
C ASN A 81 6.00 -13.95 12.80
N ARG A 82 6.95 -13.79 13.72
CA ARG A 82 7.97 -14.79 14.10
C ARG A 82 8.77 -15.33 12.91
N ASN A 83 9.05 -14.50 11.91
CA ASN A 83 9.78 -14.83 10.66
C ASN A 83 9.15 -15.94 9.81
N VAL A 84 7.84 -16.18 9.94
CA VAL A 84 7.10 -17.20 9.17
C VAL A 84 6.47 -16.62 7.90
N LEU A 85 6.01 -15.36 7.97
CA LEU A 85 5.32 -14.67 6.88
C LEU A 85 6.26 -13.65 6.20
N PRO A 86 6.72 -13.91 4.96
CA PRO A 86 7.55 -12.97 4.21
C PRO A 86 6.73 -11.79 3.70
N SER A 87 7.03 -10.59 4.18
CA SER A 87 6.41 -9.36 3.69
C SER A 87 7.30 -8.15 3.92
N TYR A 88 7.13 -7.14 3.06
CA TYR A 88 7.73 -5.82 3.20
C TYR A 88 6.60 -4.80 3.37
N LEU A 89 6.78 -3.84 4.28
CA LEU A 89 5.81 -2.78 4.52
C LEU A 89 6.29 -1.49 3.85
N GLY A 90 5.60 -1.05 2.81
CA GLY A 90 5.85 0.21 2.12
C GLY A 90 4.76 1.26 2.39
N SER A 91 4.81 2.40 1.72
CA SER A 91 3.83 3.48 1.89
C SER A 91 2.47 3.12 1.30
N SER A 92 1.38 3.21 2.07
CA SER A 92 0.04 2.93 1.56
C SER A 92 -0.54 4.13 0.80
N PHE A 93 -1.00 3.87 -0.42
CA PHE A 93 -1.69 4.85 -1.26
C PHE A 93 -3.06 5.27 -0.70
N GLY A 94 -3.64 4.46 0.20
CA GLY A 94 -4.89 4.79 0.88
C GLY A 94 -4.81 6.08 1.70
N PHE A 95 -3.61 6.49 2.14
CA PHE A 95 -3.44 7.72 2.91
C PHE A 95 -3.34 9.00 2.08
N ILE A 96 -3.12 8.94 0.76
CA ILE A 96 -2.88 10.13 -0.06
C ILE A 96 -4.06 11.09 0.02
N ALA A 97 -5.26 10.59 -0.30
CA ALA A 97 -6.47 11.41 -0.31
C ALA A 97 -6.81 12.07 1.05
N PRO A 98 -6.84 11.35 2.19
CA PRO A 98 -7.10 12.01 3.48
C PRO A 98 -5.97 12.94 3.91
N ILE A 99 -4.71 12.67 3.60
CA ILE A 99 -3.62 13.63 3.87
C ILE A 99 -3.80 14.89 3.01
N THR A 100 -4.08 14.75 1.71
CA THR A 100 -4.37 15.89 0.84
C THR A 100 -5.55 16.70 1.34
N ALA A 101 -6.62 16.06 1.85
CA ALA A 101 -7.76 16.76 2.43
C ALA A 101 -7.37 17.60 3.66
N VAL A 102 -6.51 17.07 4.55
CA VAL A 102 -5.97 17.82 5.70
C VAL A 102 -5.10 18.99 5.25
N THR A 103 -4.27 18.78 4.22
CA THR A 103 -3.40 19.82 3.66
C THR A 103 -4.19 20.95 3.02
N THR A 104 -5.22 20.64 2.21
CA THR A 104 -6.12 21.63 1.59
C THR A 104 -6.96 22.37 2.62
N ALA A 105 -7.26 21.73 3.76
CA ALA A 105 -7.88 22.40 4.91
C ALA A 105 -6.89 23.26 5.73
N HIS A 106 -5.63 23.39 5.28
CA HIS A 106 -4.57 24.19 5.92
C HIS A 106 -4.28 23.82 7.38
N LYS A 107 -4.51 22.57 7.78
CA LYS A 107 -4.28 22.08 9.15
C LYS A 107 -2.85 21.63 9.42
N GLY A 108 -2.06 21.41 8.37
CA GLY A 108 -0.65 21.05 8.45
C GLY A 108 -0.39 19.54 8.57
N ILE A 109 0.87 19.17 8.31
CA ILE A 109 1.31 17.77 8.18
C ILE A 109 1.33 17.00 9.50
N ALA A 110 1.55 17.71 10.62
CA ALA A 110 1.51 17.12 11.95
C ALA A 110 0.09 16.61 12.30
N VAL A 111 -0.96 17.31 11.84
CA VAL A 111 -2.35 16.86 11.99
C VAL A 111 -2.63 15.64 11.12
N ALA A 112 -2.11 15.61 9.88
CA ALA A 112 -2.24 14.43 9.04
C ALA A 112 -1.52 13.21 9.66
N SER A 113 -0.38 13.43 10.31
CA SER A 113 0.39 12.40 11.03
C SER A 113 -0.38 11.81 12.21
N PHE A 114 -1.18 12.63 12.90
CA PHE A 114 -2.12 12.15 13.92
C PHE A 114 -3.19 11.23 13.32
N GLY A 115 -3.74 11.58 12.15
CA GLY A 115 -4.66 10.71 11.40
C GLY A 115 -4.03 9.35 11.08
N ILE A 116 -2.81 9.34 10.53
CA ILE A 116 -2.05 8.11 10.24
C ILE A 116 -1.85 7.29 11.52
N MET A 117 -1.43 7.93 12.61
CA MET A 117 -1.17 7.26 13.88
C MET A 117 -2.42 6.55 14.41
N VAL A 118 -3.56 7.23 14.42
CA VAL A 118 -4.84 6.68 14.89
C VAL A 118 -5.35 5.58 13.95
N THR A 119 -5.22 5.72 12.63
CA THR A 119 -5.51 4.63 11.68
C THR A 119 -4.70 3.38 11.98
N GLY A 120 -3.40 3.53 12.27
CA GLY A 120 -2.54 2.42 12.67
C GLY A 120 -2.99 1.76 13.98
N ILE A 121 -3.39 2.55 14.98
CA ILE A 121 -3.92 2.02 16.25
C ILE A 121 -5.20 1.21 16.00
N LEU A 122 -6.12 1.75 15.19
CA LEU A 122 -7.37 1.06 14.86
C LEU A 122 -7.10 -0.24 14.09
N LEU A 123 -6.17 -0.23 13.13
CA LEU A 123 -5.76 -1.43 12.40
C LEU A 123 -5.13 -2.47 13.32
N ALA A 124 -4.29 -2.03 14.28
CA ALA A 124 -3.68 -2.91 15.26
C ALA A 124 -4.73 -3.57 16.16
N LEU A 125 -5.74 -2.81 16.61
CA LEU A 125 -6.86 -3.33 17.40
C LEU A 125 -7.71 -4.33 16.60
N ILE A 126 -7.95 -4.07 15.31
CA ILE A 126 -8.63 -5.02 14.42
C ILE A 126 -7.78 -6.29 14.28
N GLY A 127 -6.45 -6.17 14.12
CA GLY A 127 -5.56 -7.32 14.06
C GLY A 127 -5.61 -8.19 15.32
N ILE A 128 -5.66 -7.57 16.51
CA ILE A 128 -5.88 -8.28 17.77
C ILE A 128 -7.24 -9.00 17.75
N ALA A 129 -8.31 -8.31 17.34
CA ALA A 129 -9.63 -8.91 17.27
C ALA A 129 -9.67 -10.11 16.31
N VAL A 130 -9.05 -10.00 15.13
CA VAL A 130 -8.93 -11.07 14.13
C VAL A 130 -8.10 -12.24 14.66
N HIS A 131 -7.04 -11.97 15.41
CA HIS A 131 -6.20 -13.03 15.97
C HIS A 131 -6.98 -13.95 16.93
N TYR A 132 -7.94 -13.40 17.69
CA TYR A 132 -8.75 -14.19 18.63
C TYR A 132 -10.08 -14.68 18.04
N ALA A 133 -10.74 -13.89 17.19
CA ALA A 133 -12.08 -14.17 16.67
C ALA A 133 -12.10 -14.76 15.25
N GLY A 134 -10.95 -14.78 14.56
CA GLY A 134 -10.85 -15.12 13.14
C GLY A 134 -11.30 -13.98 12.21
N ALA A 135 -11.10 -14.15 10.90
CA ALA A 135 -11.37 -13.10 9.90
C ALA A 135 -12.80 -13.13 9.32
N LYS A 136 -13.60 -14.17 9.61
CA LYS A 136 -14.92 -14.38 8.95
C LYS A 136 -15.90 -13.21 9.10
N TRP A 137 -15.85 -12.49 10.22
CA TRP A 137 -16.73 -11.34 10.44
C TRP A 137 -16.40 -10.16 9.50
N ILE A 138 -15.15 -10.04 9.04
CA ILE A 138 -14.74 -9.03 8.05
C ILE A 138 -15.44 -9.34 6.73
N ASP A 139 -15.45 -10.59 6.29
CA ASP A 139 -16.11 -11.00 5.05
C ASP A 139 -17.63 -10.75 5.08
N ILE A 140 -18.25 -10.80 6.27
CA ILE A 140 -19.67 -10.49 6.46
C ILE A 140 -19.94 -8.98 6.36
N ILE A 141 -19.07 -8.13 6.94
CA ILE A 141 -19.23 -6.67 6.92
C ILE A 141 -18.80 -6.07 5.58
N MET A 142 -17.84 -6.70 4.92
CA MET A 142 -17.25 -6.23 3.67
C MET A 142 -17.30 -7.34 2.61
N PRO A 143 -18.49 -7.76 2.18
CA PRO A 143 -18.60 -8.73 1.10
C PRO A 143 -17.94 -8.18 -0.18
N PRO A 144 -17.59 -9.04 -1.16
CA PRO A 144 -16.77 -8.64 -2.30
C PRO A 144 -17.27 -7.42 -3.07
N VAL A 145 -18.60 -7.22 -3.17
CA VAL A 145 -19.20 -6.02 -3.77
C VAL A 145 -18.80 -4.74 -3.03
N VAL A 146 -18.86 -4.76 -1.70
CA VAL A 146 -18.49 -3.64 -0.82
C VAL A 146 -16.99 -3.42 -0.87
N ASN A 147 -16.21 -4.48 -0.67
CA ASN A 147 -14.76 -4.40 -0.64
C ASN A 147 -14.18 -3.88 -1.97
N GLY A 148 -14.60 -4.45 -3.11
CA GLY A 148 -14.15 -4.01 -4.43
C GLY A 148 -14.54 -2.56 -4.73
N ALA A 149 -15.71 -2.10 -4.27
CA ALA A 149 -16.12 -0.70 -4.41
C ALA A 149 -15.18 0.23 -3.64
N ILE A 150 -14.89 -0.08 -2.36
CA ILE A 150 -14.02 0.76 -1.51
C ILE A 150 -12.61 0.85 -2.09
N VAL A 151 -12.04 -0.27 -2.55
CA VAL A 151 -10.71 -0.28 -3.18
C VAL A 151 -10.72 0.52 -4.49
N ALA A 152 -11.75 0.35 -5.33
CA ALA A 152 -11.87 1.05 -6.62
C ALA A 152 -11.95 2.57 -6.41
N ILE A 153 -12.75 3.03 -5.45
CA ILE A 153 -12.91 4.46 -5.21
C ILE A 153 -11.64 5.14 -4.72
N ILE A 154 -10.76 4.47 -3.98
CA ILE A 154 -9.49 5.08 -3.57
C ILE A 154 -8.61 5.39 -4.78
N GLY A 155 -8.46 4.44 -5.69
CA GLY A 155 -7.67 4.64 -6.91
C GLY A 155 -8.26 5.73 -7.79
N PHE A 156 -9.55 5.62 -8.12
CA PHE A 156 -10.18 6.56 -9.07
C PHE A 156 -10.45 7.95 -8.47
N ASN A 157 -10.60 8.09 -7.15
CA ASN A 157 -10.72 9.39 -6.49
C ASN A 157 -9.46 10.25 -6.72
N LEU A 158 -8.29 9.65 -6.92
CA LEU A 158 -7.03 10.38 -7.14
C LEU A 158 -6.86 10.93 -8.56
N ALA A 159 -7.78 10.65 -9.50
CA ALA A 159 -7.68 11.10 -10.88
C ALA A 159 -7.49 12.62 -11.07
N PRO A 160 -8.14 13.52 -10.29
CA PRO A 160 -7.88 14.96 -10.40
C PRO A 160 -6.44 15.34 -10.02
N SER A 161 -5.84 14.66 -9.04
CA SER A 161 -4.44 14.88 -8.64
C SER A 161 -3.48 14.47 -9.76
N VAL A 162 -3.77 13.35 -10.44
CA VAL A 162 -3.03 12.93 -11.64
C VAL A 162 -3.07 14.01 -12.69
N TRP A 163 -4.27 14.49 -13.04
CA TRP A 163 -4.44 15.51 -14.07
C TRP A 163 -3.69 16.80 -13.75
N ASN A 164 -3.74 17.27 -12.51
CA ASN A 164 -3.03 18.47 -12.08
C ASN A 164 -1.50 18.35 -12.25
N ASN A 165 -0.92 17.19 -11.94
CA ASN A 165 0.49 16.92 -12.16
C ASN A 165 0.83 16.75 -13.64
N PHE A 166 -0.03 16.05 -14.38
CA PHE A 166 0.14 15.76 -15.80
C PHE A 166 0.14 17.06 -16.62
N GLN A 167 -0.82 17.95 -16.38
CA GLN A 167 -0.95 19.19 -17.14
C GLN A 167 0.18 20.20 -16.85
N ALA A 168 0.91 20.06 -15.73
CA ALA A 168 2.01 20.94 -15.37
C ALA A 168 3.24 20.77 -16.31
N ALA A 169 3.47 19.55 -16.82
CA ALA A 169 4.48 19.28 -17.86
C ALA A 169 4.04 18.07 -18.71
N PRO A 170 3.11 18.27 -19.67
CA PRO A 170 2.46 17.19 -20.40
C PRO A 170 3.43 16.35 -21.23
N ASP A 171 4.45 16.97 -21.84
CA ASP A 171 5.46 16.27 -22.62
C ASP A 171 6.27 15.30 -21.75
N THR A 172 6.74 15.77 -20.59
CA THR A 172 7.44 14.92 -19.60
C THR A 172 6.53 13.81 -19.06
N ALA A 173 5.25 14.10 -18.82
CA ALA A 173 4.28 13.11 -18.34
C ALA A 173 4.03 12.01 -19.37
N ILE A 174 3.84 12.37 -20.64
CA ILE A 174 3.68 11.41 -21.74
C ILE A 174 4.93 10.55 -21.89
N VAL A 175 6.13 11.15 -21.89
CA VAL A 175 7.39 10.40 -21.99
C VAL A 175 7.53 9.40 -20.84
N THR A 176 7.22 9.84 -19.61
CA THR A 176 7.28 8.98 -18.43
C THR A 176 6.29 7.82 -18.54
N LEU A 177 5.04 8.10 -18.87
CA LEU A 177 3.99 7.08 -19.02
C LEU A 177 4.35 6.07 -20.12
N LEU A 178 4.76 6.54 -21.29
CA LEU A 178 5.19 5.68 -22.39
C LEU A 178 6.40 4.82 -22.00
N ALA A 179 7.37 5.38 -21.28
CA ALA A 179 8.51 4.62 -20.80
C ALA A 179 8.08 3.49 -19.85
N VAL A 180 7.20 3.78 -18.88
CA VAL A 180 6.66 2.74 -17.98
C VAL A 180 5.96 1.63 -18.77
N LEU A 181 5.08 1.98 -19.71
CA LEU A 181 4.33 1.02 -20.51
C LEU A 181 5.24 0.18 -21.43
N LEU A 182 6.18 0.82 -22.12
CA LEU A 182 7.12 0.14 -23.00
C LEU A 182 8.03 -0.80 -22.22
N ILE A 183 8.55 -0.39 -21.06
CA ILE A 183 9.43 -1.24 -20.25
C ILE A 183 8.68 -2.48 -19.75
N ALA A 184 7.40 -2.33 -19.40
CA ALA A 184 6.54 -3.43 -18.95
C ALA A 184 6.37 -4.52 -20.02
N VAL A 185 6.34 -4.15 -21.30
CA VAL A 185 6.06 -5.07 -22.42
C VAL A 185 7.33 -5.54 -23.11
N LEU A 186 8.37 -4.71 -23.18
CA LEU A 186 9.63 -5.03 -23.87
C LEU A 186 10.55 -5.93 -23.03
N PHE A 187 10.52 -5.81 -21.70
CA PHE A 187 11.41 -6.57 -20.81
C PHE A 187 10.66 -7.65 -20.03
N LYS A 188 11.34 -8.77 -19.77
CA LYS A 188 10.83 -9.89 -18.97
C LYS A 188 11.54 -9.94 -17.60
N GLY A 189 10.97 -10.71 -16.67
CA GLY A 189 11.59 -10.96 -15.37
C GLY A 189 11.62 -9.70 -14.48
N LEU A 190 12.75 -9.46 -13.81
CA LEU A 190 12.89 -8.35 -12.87
C LEU A 190 12.75 -6.99 -13.57
N LEU A 191 13.38 -6.78 -14.73
CA LEU A 191 13.32 -5.50 -15.44
C LEU A 191 11.90 -5.08 -15.83
N GLY A 192 11.06 -6.02 -16.28
CA GLY A 192 9.66 -5.75 -16.58
C GLY A 192 8.83 -5.41 -15.33
N ARG A 193 9.18 -5.97 -14.16
CA ARG A 193 8.53 -5.63 -12.87
C ARG A 193 9.00 -4.30 -12.29
N LEU A 194 10.20 -3.86 -12.66
CA LEU A 194 10.76 -2.55 -12.31
C LEU A 194 10.33 -1.44 -13.29
N ASN A 195 9.30 -1.69 -14.11
CA ASN A 195 8.81 -0.75 -15.12
C ASN A 195 8.51 0.65 -14.57
N ILE A 196 7.91 0.75 -13.39
CA ILE A 196 7.57 2.02 -12.73
C ILE A 196 8.86 2.76 -12.38
N LEU A 197 9.80 2.11 -11.69
CA LEU A 197 11.10 2.70 -11.32
C LEU A 197 11.85 3.17 -12.57
N LEU A 198 12.02 2.29 -13.55
CA LEU A 198 12.81 2.59 -14.75
C LEU A 198 12.12 3.66 -15.61
N GLY A 199 10.79 3.66 -15.69
CA GLY A 199 10.04 4.70 -16.38
C GLY A 199 10.15 6.06 -15.70
N VAL A 200 10.15 6.12 -14.36
CA VAL A 200 10.46 7.34 -13.60
C VAL A 200 11.87 7.82 -13.87
N ILE A 201 12.87 6.92 -13.95
CA ILE A 201 14.26 7.30 -14.30
C ILE A 201 14.33 7.91 -15.70
N VAL A 202 13.66 7.31 -16.69
CA VAL A 202 13.61 7.84 -18.07
C VAL A 202 12.90 9.20 -18.09
N GLY A 203 11.75 9.31 -17.41
CA GLY A 203 11.01 10.56 -17.28
C GLY A 203 11.82 11.68 -16.62
N TYR A 204 12.53 11.35 -15.54
CA TYR A 204 13.41 12.27 -14.83
C TYR A 204 14.59 12.71 -15.70
N ALA A 205 15.22 11.79 -16.44
CA ALA A 205 16.27 12.14 -17.39
C ALA A 205 15.76 13.10 -18.48
N TYR A 206 14.57 12.84 -19.02
CA TYR A 206 13.92 13.76 -19.97
C TYR A 206 13.65 15.14 -19.34
N ALA A 207 13.16 15.18 -18.09
CA ALA A 207 12.92 16.41 -17.37
C ALA A 207 14.21 17.23 -17.12
N CYS A 208 15.34 16.56 -16.87
CA CYS A 208 16.65 17.18 -16.79
C CYS A 208 17.03 17.88 -18.11
N PHE A 209 16.83 17.21 -19.26
CA PHE A 209 17.08 17.82 -20.57
C PHE A 209 16.18 19.02 -20.86
N ARG A 210 14.97 19.04 -20.30
CA ARG A 210 14.03 20.16 -20.40
C ARG A 210 14.29 21.28 -19.39
N GLY A 211 15.28 21.14 -18.50
CA GLY A 211 15.58 22.13 -17.47
C GLY A 211 14.49 22.25 -16.39
N GLN A 212 13.69 21.21 -16.18
CA GLN A 212 12.58 21.19 -15.23
C GLN A 212 13.02 20.82 -13.79
N VAL A 213 14.30 20.49 -13.60
CA VAL A 213 14.84 19.98 -12.34
C VAL A 213 15.78 21.01 -11.73
N ASP A 214 15.51 21.39 -10.48
CA ASP A 214 16.42 22.21 -9.68
C ASP A 214 17.30 21.32 -8.78
N PHE A 215 18.61 21.34 -9.02
CA PHE A 215 19.58 20.55 -8.26
C PHE A 215 20.14 21.27 -7.02
N SER A 216 19.72 22.52 -6.77
CA SER A 216 20.22 23.35 -5.66
C SER A 216 20.12 22.61 -4.31
N ALA A 217 18.97 21.98 -4.05
CA ALA A 217 18.68 21.24 -2.83
C ALA A 217 19.58 20.01 -2.60
N ILE A 218 20.14 19.42 -3.67
CA ILE A 218 20.99 18.23 -3.58
C ILE A 218 22.40 18.59 -3.11
N SER A 219 22.92 19.75 -3.54
CA SER A 219 24.28 20.18 -3.18
C SER A 219 24.41 20.50 -1.69
N GLY A 220 23.36 21.06 -1.07
CA GLY A 220 23.31 21.36 0.36
C GLY A 220 23.01 20.16 1.27
N ALA A 221 22.64 19.00 0.72
CA ALA A 221 22.25 17.84 1.51
C ALA A 221 23.48 17.02 1.97
N ALA A 222 23.47 16.58 3.24
CA ALA A 222 24.50 15.72 3.78
C ALA A 222 24.40 14.28 3.22
N TRP A 223 25.54 13.59 3.11
CA TRP A 223 25.60 12.18 2.73
C TRP A 223 25.16 11.24 3.86
N VAL A 224 25.39 11.63 5.11
CA VAL A 224 24.97 10.88 6.30
C VAL A 224 24.25 11.84 7.23
N GLY A 225 23.06 11.48 7.67
CA GLY A 225 22.26 12.26 8.59
C GLY A 225 20.96 11.56 8.96
N LEU A 226 20.41 11.90 10.12
CA LEU A 226 19.12 11.37 10.54
C LEU A 226 17.98 11.99 9.72
N PRO A 227 16.89 11.23 9.48
CA PRO A 227 15.68 11.77 8.90
C PRO A 227 15.07 12.91 9.74
N LYS A 228 14.23 13.72 9.11
CA LYS A 228 13.50 14.79 9.80
C LYS A 228 12.25 14.22 10.43
N PHE A 229 12.30 14.02 11.74
CA PHE A 229 11.16 13.56 12.52
C PHE A 229 10.32 14.74 12.99
N HIS A 230 8.99 14.56 13.00
CA HIS A 230 8.06 15.46 13.66
C HIS A 230 6.99 14.66 14.40
N MET A 231 6.43 15.25 15.44
CA MET A 231 5.41 14.61 16.26
C MET A 231 4.00 14.92 15.73
N PRO A 232 3.04 14.00 15.90
CA PRO A 232 1.66 14.23 15.51
C PRO A 232 1.01 15.32 16.37
N GLN A 233 0.14 16.12 15.76
CA GLN A 233 -0.69 17.11 16.44
C GLN A 233 -2.12 16.61 16.49
N ALA A 234 -2.67 16.46 17.69
CA ALA A 234 -4.01 15.92 17.87
C ALA A 234 -5.09 16.87 17.32
N ASP A 235 -5.88 16.36 16.37
CA ASP A 235 -7.14 16.96 15.92
C ASP A 235 -8.12 15.84 15.58
N PHE A 236 -9.13 15.65 16.42
CA PHE A 236 -10.10 14.57 16.25
C PHE A 236 -11.10 14.82 15.12
N THR A 237 -11.21 16.05 14.63
CA THR A 237 -12.18 16.41 13.57
C THR A 237 -11.80 15.83 12.21
N ILE A 238 -10.55 15.40 12.03
CA ILE A 238 -10.05 14.81 10.78
C ILE A 238 -10.20 13.29 10.71
N LEU A 239 -10.40 12.62 11.86
CA LEU A 239 -10.40 11.15 11.93
C LEU A 239 -11.42 10.48 11.00
N PRO A 240 -12.63 11.04 10.79
CA PRO A 240 -13.58 10.43 9.87
C PRO A 240 -13.09 10.34 8.42
N MET A 241 -12.18 11.23 7.99
CA MET A 241 -11.56 11.15 6.65
C MET A 241 -10.61 9.95 6.52
N PHE A 242 -10.04 9.50 7.63
CA PHE A 242 -9.05 8.42 7.68
C PHE A 242 -9.66 7.04 7.96
N LEU A 243 -10.89 6.98 8.48
CA LEU A 243 -11.58 5.73 8.80
C LEU A 243 -11.69 4.74 7.60
N PRO A 244 -12.00 5.17 6.37
CA PRO A 244 -12.03 4.28 5.20
C PRO A 244 -10.71 3.58 4.94
N VAL A 245 -9.59 4.24 5.25
CA VAL A 245 -8.25 3.69 5.02
C VAL A 245 -8.07 2.43 5.85
N VAL A 246 -8.60 2.39 7.09
CA VAL A 246 -8.54 1.18 7.94
C VAL A 246 -9.15 -0.02 7.21
N LEU A 247 -10.33 0.17 6.62
CA LEU A 247 -11.06 -0.91 5.95
C LEU A 247 -10.31 -1.44 4.74
N VAL A 248 -9.66 -0.54 3.99
CA VAL A 248 -8.84 -0.94 2.84
C VAL A 248 -7.58 -1.63 3.27
N LEU A 249 -6.87 -1.12 4.28
CA LEU A 249 -5.69 -1.78 4.80
C LEU A 249 -6.01 -3.20 5.30
N VAL A 250 -7.18 -3.40 5.92
CA VAL A 250 -7.65 -4.74 6.30
C VAL A 250 -7.80 -5.64 5.07
N ALA A 251 -8.55 -5.19 4.06
CA ALA A 251 -8.80 -5.96 2.86
C ALA A 251 -7.52 -6.25 2.05
N GLU A 252 -6.67 -5.24 1.88
CA GLU A 252 -5.40 -5.30 1.16
C GLU A 252 -4.43 -6.27 1.83
N ASN A 253 -4.25 -6.14 3.15
CA ASN A 253 -3.34 -7.01 3.90
C ASN A 253 -3.83 -8.46 3.91
N VAL A 254 -5.14 -8.72 4.12
CA VAL A 254 -5.72 -10.06 3.98
C VAL A 254 -5.50 -10.64 2.58
N GLY A 255 -5.72 -9.82 1.53
CA GLY A 255 -5.48 -10.23 0.14
C GLY A 255 -4.01 -10.57 -0.14
N HIS A 256 -3.08 -9.78 0.40
CA HIS A 256 -1.65 -10.02 0.28
C HIS A 256 -1.21 -11.27 1.04
N VAL A 257 -1.70 -11.51 2.26
CA VAL A 257 -1.43 -12.75 3.01
C VAL A 257 -1.93 -13.97 2.22
N LYS A 258 -3.15 -13.93 1.68
CA LYS A 258 -3.69 -15.01 0.85
C LYS A 258 -2.86 -15.23 -0.44
N SER A 259 -2.37 -14.16 -1.06
CA SER A 259 -1.50 -14.26 -2.24
C SER A 259 -0.17 -14.92 -1.89
N VAL A 260 0.42 -14.58 -0.74
CA VAL A 260 1.65 -15.22 -0.25
C VAL A 260 1.39 -16.69 0.09
N ALA A 261 0.27 -17.03 0.73
CA ALA A 261 -0.14 -18.41 1.01
C ALA A 261 -0.20 -19.26 -0.27
N GLN A 262 -0.83 -18.74 -1.32
CA GLN A 262 -0.93 -19.42 -2.62
C GLN A 262 0.44 -19.62 -3.28
N MET A 263 1.39 -18.70 -3.08
CA MET A 263 2.72 -18.78 -3.68
C MET A 263 3.66 -19.73 -2.94
N THR A 264 3.62 -19.73 -1.60
CA THR A 264 4.47 -20.58 -0.76
C THR A 264 3.87 -21.96 -0.53
N GLY A 265 2.57 -22.14 -0.78
CA GLY A 265 1.85 -23.37 -0.45
C GLY A 265 1.66 -23.58 1.06
N ARG A 266 1.92 -22.57 1.88
CA ARG A 266 1.69 -22.59 3.33
C ARG A 266 0.37 -21.93 3.68
N ASP A 267 -0.31 -22.47 4.69
CA ASP A 267 -1.46 -21.81 5.30
C ASP A 267 -0.97 -20.69 6.22
N TYR A 268 -1.51 -19.49 6.04
CA TYR A 268 -1.21 -18.31 6.85
C TYR A 268 -2.46 -17.72 7.55
N ASP A 269 -3.56 -18.47 7.61
CA ASP A 269 -4.81 -17.97 8.18
C ASP A 269 -4.66 -17.57 9.66
N ASP A 270 -3.81 -18.26 10.42
CA ASP A 270 -3.52 -17.92 11.82
C ASP A 270 -2.59 -16.70 11.99
N GLN A 271 -1.88 -16.31 10.93
CA GLN A 271 -1.08 -15.07 10.91
C GLN A 271 -1.83 -13.86 10.35
N MET A 272 -3.07 -13.98 9.88
CA MET A 272 -3.84 -12.80 9.41
C MET A 272 -3.97 -11.73 10.51
N GLY A 273 -4.31 -12.14 11.73
CA GLY A 273 -4.43 -11.20 12.86
C GLY A 273 -3.10 -10.55 13.24
N THR A 274 -2.00 -11.32 13.25
CA THR A 274 -0.66 -10.80 13.56
C THR A 274 -0.09 -9.94 12.44
N ALA A 275 -0.46 -10.20 11.19
CA ALA A 275 -0.09 -9.37 10.03
C ALA A 275 -0.78 -8.00 10.09
N LEU A 276 -2.08 -7.97 10.38
CA LEU A 276 -2.83 -6.73 10.61
C LEU A 276 -2.32 -5.96 11.83
N LEU A 277 -2.03 -6.67 12.93
CA LEU A 277 -1.45 -6.07 14.13
C LEU A 277 -0.12 -5.39 13.83
N ALA A 278 0.78 -6.10 13.15
CA ALA A 278 2.08 -5.57 12.80
C ALA A 278 2.01 -4.37 11.85
N ASP A 279 1.14 -4.42 10.84
CA ASP A 279 0.95 -3.31 9.91
C ASP A 279 0.33 -2.08 10.59
N GLY A 280 -0.63 -2.31 11.49
CA GLY A 280 -1.19 -1.27 12.33
C GLY A 280 -0.14 -0.59 13.20
N LEU A 281 0.69 -1.37 13.90
CA LEU A 281 1.77 -0.82 14.74
C LEU A 281 2.84 -0.10 13.90
N GLY A 282 3.20 -0.65 12.73
CA GLY A 282 4.11 0.01 11.79
C GLY A 282 3.57 1.36 11.32
N THR A 283 2.29 1.42 10.96
CA THR A 283 1.59 2.64 10.60
C THR A 283 1.52 3.63 11.77
N THR A 284 1.29 3.15 12.99
CA THR A 284 1.32 3.98 14.20
C THR A 284 2.70 4.61 14.42
N LEU A 285 3.77 3.83 14.29
CA LEU A 285 5.14 4.33 14.42
C LEU A 285 5.45 5.37 13.33
N ALA A 286 5.03 5.13 12.09
CA ALA A 286 5.19 6.07 11.00
C ALA A 286 4.45 7.39 11.29
N GLY A 287 3.17 7.34 11.66
CA GLY A 287 2.40 8.52 12.02
C GLY A 287 2.94 9.26 13.25
N PHE A 288 3.56 8.55 14.19
CA PHE A 288 4.17 9.16 15.37
C PHE A 288 5.46 9.91 15.06
N GLY A 289 6.30 9.38 14.16
CA GLY A 289 7.58 10.00 13.82
C GLY A 289 7.59 10.83 12.54
N GLY A 290 6.45 11.01 11.88
CA GLY A 290 6.34 11.82 10.67
C GLY A 290 6.73 11.10 9.38
N GLY A 291 6.55 9.77 9.33
CA GLY A 291 6.54 8.98 8.11
C GLY A 291 5.12 8.79 7.55
N SER A 292 5.05 8.35 6.29
CA SER A 292 3.77 7.98 5.67
C SER A 292 3.22 6.67 6.23
N GLY A 293 1.89 6.52 6.29
CA GLY A 293 1.27 5.27 6.74
C GLY A 293 1.65 4.08 5.87
N THR A 294 1.72 2.89 6.47
CA THR A 294 2.29 1.71 5.79
C THR A 294 1.23 0.70 5.36
N THR A 295 1.62 -0.19 4.46
CA THR A 295 0.92 -1.45 4.18
C THR A 295 1.87 -2.48 3.56
N THR A 296 1.46 -3.75 3.57
CA THR A 296 2.17 -4.84 2.86
C THR A 296 2.21 -4.58 1.35
N TYR A 297 3.36 -4.82 0.69
CA TYR A 297 3.55 -4.43 -0.72
C TYR A 297 3.38 -5.58 -1.72
N GLY A 298 2.42 -5.41 -2.63
CA GLY A 298 2.18 -6.31 -3.76
C GLY A 298 3.35 -6.36 -4.74
N GLU A 299 4.12 -5.28 -4.90
CA GLU A 299 5.33 -5.24 -5.73
C GLU A 299 6.38 -6.24 -5.23
N ASN A 300 6.58 -6.32 -3.91
CA ASN A 300 7.51 -7.25 -3.29
C ASN A 300 7.03 -8.70 -3.41
N ILE A 301 5.72 -8.92 -3.33
CA ILE A 301 5.09 -10.21 -3.63
C ILE A 301 5.34 -10.59 -5.10
N GLY A 302 5.29 -9.62 -6.01
CA GLY A 302 5.68 -9.82 -7.40
C GLY A 302 7.14 -10.22 -7.58
N VAL A 303 8.08 -9.62 -6.82
CA VAL A 303 9.50 -10.00 -6.84
C VAL A 303 9.69 -11.43 -6.39
N MET A 304 9.16 -11.81 -5.22
CA MET A 304 9.32 -13.17 -4.69
C MET A 304 8.67 -14.21 -5.61
N ALA A 305 7.55 -13.88 -6.27
CA ALA A 305 6.92 -14.73 -7.27
C ALA A 305 7.82 -15.01 -8.49
N ALA A 306 8.65 -14.03 -8.88
CA ALA A 306 9.60 -14.16 -9.99
C ALA A 306 10.88 -14.87 -9.59
N THR A 307 11.43 -14.53 -8.43
CA THR A 307 12.72 -15.07 -7.96
C THR A 307 12.59 -16.46 -7.37
N LYS A 308 11.37 -16.87 -6.98
CA LYS A 308 11.12 -18.11 -6.22
C LYS A 308 11.90 -18.15 -4.90
N VAL A 309 12.19 -16.98 -4.34
CA VAL A 309 12.85 -16.81 -3.04
C VAL A 309 11.85 -16.22 -2.07
N TYR A 310 11.31 -17.04 -1.17
CA TYR A 310 10.31 -16.67 -0.17
C TYR A 310 10.92 -16.43 1.23
N SER A 311 12.25 -16.49 1.33
CA SER A 311 13.02 -16.32 2.56
C SER A 311 12.71 -15.03 3.32
N THR A 312 12.37 -15.12 4.60
CA THR A 312 12.21 -13.94 5.47
C THR A 312 13.55 -13.25 5.77
N ALA A 313 14.68 -13.95 5.62
CA ALA A 313 16.02 -13.35 5.75
C ALA A 313 16.27 -12.27 4.69
N ALA A 314 15.72 -12.43 3.48
CA ALA A 314 15.84 -11.43 2.42
C ALA A 314 15.12 -10.13 2.79
N TYR A 315 13.98 -10.21 3.50
CA TYR A 315 13.23 -9.05 3.98
C TYR A 315 13.94 -8.34 5.15
N TRP A 316 14.67 -9.06 6.01
CA TRP A 316 15.59 -8.44 6.97
C TRP A 316 16.70 -7.66 6.27
N CYS A 317 17.30 -8.22 5.22
CA CYS A 317 18.27 -7.50 4.41
C CYS A 317 17.63 -6.26 3.75
N ALA A 318 16.42 -6.38 3.20
CA ALA A 318 15.69 -5.27 2.61
C ALA A 318 15.43 -4.14 3.62
N ALA A 319 14.95 -4.47 4.82
CA ALA A 319 14.77 -3.51 5.91
C ALA A 319 16.10 -2.85 6.29
N GLY A 320 17.20 -3.60 6.36
CA GLY A 320 18.54 -3.05 6.59
C GLY A 320 18.99 -2.07 5.50
N PHE A 321 18.80 -2.40 4.22
CA PHE A 321 19.12 -1.50 3.11
C PHE A 321 18.26 -0.24 3.12
N ALA A 322 16.95 -0.37 3.36
CA ALA A 322 16.04 0.76 3.50
C ALA A 322 16.44 1.67 4.67
N LEU A 323 16.83 1.09 5.81
CA LEU A 323 17.33 1.84 6.96
C LEU A 323 18.62 2.60 6.60
N ILE A 324 19.58 1.97 5.94
CA ILE A 324 20.83 2.63 5.53
C ILE A 324 20.54 3.78 4.54
N LEU A 325 19.67 3.56 3.55
CA LEU A 325 19.28 4.60 2.59
C LEU A 325 18.54 5.76 3.27
N SER A 326 17.77 5.47 4.32
CA SER A 326 17.03 6.51 5.06
C SER A 326 17.96 7.44 5.84
N LEU A 327 19.17 6.97 6.16
CA LEU A 327 20.24 7.76 6.80
C LEU A 327 21.05 8.60 5.79
N CYS A 328 20.60 8.69 4.53
CA CYS A 328 21.22 9.50 3.48
C CYS A 328 20.28 10.64 3.06
N PRO A 329 20.33 11.82 3.71
CA PRO A 329 19.49 12.96 3.35
C PRO A 329 19.63 13.40 1.88
N LYS A 330 20.82 13.25 1.30
CA LYS A 330 21.07 13.52 -0.11
C LYS A 330 20.22 12.65 -1.04
N PHE A 331 19.95 11.42 -0.64
CA PHE A 331 19.06 10.54 -1.38
C PHE A 331 17.62 11.08 -1.38
N GLY A 332 17.10 11.44 -0.20
CA GLY A 332 15.78 12.09 -0.09
C GLY A 332 15.70 13.41 -0.87
N ALA A 333 16.79 14.19 -0.89
CA ALA A 333 16.86 15.42 -1.68
C ALA A 333 16.71 15.16 -3.18
N VAL A 334 17.37 14.14 -3.74
CA VAL A 334 17.19 13.73 -5.15
C VAL A 334 15.73 13.38 -5.43
N ILE A 335 15.10 12.64 -4.53
CA ILE A 335 13.69 12.25 -4.70
C ILE A 335 12.75 13.45 -4.71
N ASN A 336 13.01 14.46 -3.88
CA ASN A 336 12.22 15.69 -3.85
C ASN A 336 12.40 16.58 -5.09
N THR A 337 13.40 16.33 -5.94
CA THR A 337 13.57 17.07 -7.19
C THR A 337 12.77 16.49 -8.36
N ILE A 338 12.04 15.39 -8.16
CA ILE A 338 11.20 14.79 -9.21
C ILE A 338 10.08 15.76 -9.59
N PRO A 339 10.03 16.23 -10.85
CA PRO A 339 9.07 17.26 -11.24
C PRO A 339 7.67 16.70 -11.46
N ALA A 340 6.68 17.59 -11.38
CA ALA A 340 5.26 17.25 -11.47
C ALA A 340 4.90 16.45 -12.73
N GLY A 341 5.53 16.72 -13.88
CA GLY A 341 5.29 15.94 -15.11
C GLY A 341 5.64 14.46 -14.95
N VAL A 342 6.77 14.13 -14.32
CA VAL A 342 7.15 12.73 -14.06
C VAL A 342 6.16 12.07 -13.12
N LEU A 343 5.76 12.78 -12.06
CA LEU A 343 4.73 12.32 -11.12
C LEU A 343 3.40 12.08 -11.84
N GLY A 344 2.97 12.99 -12.72
CA GLY A 344 1.74 12.87 -13.50
C GLY A 344 1.75 11.64 -14.41
N GLY A 345 2.86 11.38 -15.12
CA GLY A 345 2.99 10.20 -15.97
C GLY A 345 2.92 8.89 -15.19
N VAL A 346 3.68 8.77 -14.10
CA VAL A 346 3.73 7.52 -13.31
C VAL A 346 2.44 7.29 -12.52
N THR A 347 1.85 8.33 -11.93
CA THR A 347 0.60 8.24 -11.16
C THR A 347 -0.61 7.91 -12.04
N THR A 348 -0.59 8.29 -13.31
CA THR A 348 -1.64 7.90 -14.28
C THR A 348 -1.83 6.39 -14.32
N LEU A 349 -0.73 5.65 -14.44
CA LEU A 349 -0.80 4.19 -14.42
C LEU A 349 -1.07 3.65 -13.02
N LEU A 350 -0.31 4.11 -12.02
CA LEU A 350 -0.39 3.57 -10.65
C LEU A 350 -1.79 3.67 -10.06
N TYR A 351 -2.43 4.85 -10.13
CA TYR A 351 -3.77 5.03 -9.55
C TYR A 351 -4.86 4.34 -10.35
N GLY A 352 -4.70 4.29 -11.68
CA GLY A 352 -5.53 3.46 -12.53
C GLY A 352 -5.46 1.98 -12.13
N MET A 353 -4.26 1.45 -11.88
CA MET A 353 -4.08 0.06 -11.43
C MET A 353 -4.75 -0.19 -10.07
N ILE A 354 -4.63 0.72 -9.10
CA ILE A 354 -5.34 0.59 -7.80
C ILE A 354 -6.85 0.48 -8.03
N GLY A 355 -7.42 1.36 -8.85
CA GLY A 355 -8.85 1.33 -9.21
C GLY A 355 -9.25 -0.01 -9.85
N MET A 356 -8.41 -0.52 -10.75
CA MET A 356 -8.60 -1.80 -11.42
C MET A 356 -8.46 -3.01 -10.48
N ILE A 357 -7.71 -2.92 -9.37
CA ILE A 357 -7.67 -3.99 -8.35
C ILE A 357 -9.06 -4.14 -7.69
N GLY A 358 -9.75 -3.03 -7.41
CA GLY A 358 -11.13 -3.09 -6.91
C GLY A 358 -12.07 -3.81 -7.89
N ILE A 359 -11.93 -3.55 -9.19
CA ILE A 359 -12.68 -4.26 -10.24
C ILE A 359 -12.29 -5.73 -10.31
N ARG A 360 -11.00 -6.05 -10.18
CA ARG A 360 -10.51 -7.44 -10.13
C ARG A 360 -11.13 -8.21 -8.98
N ILE A 361 -11.30 -7.60 -7.80
CA ILE A 361 -11.99 -8.22 -6.65
C ILE A 361 -13.41 -8.63 -7.05
N TRP A 362 -14.15 -7.77 -7.77
CA TRP A 362 -15.48 -8.12 -8.27
C TRP A 362 -15.47 -9.29 -9.25
N VAL A 363 -14.51 -9.31 -10.18
CA VAL A 363 -14.40 -10.36 -11.20
C VAL A 363 -14.01 -11.70 -10.58
N GLU A 364 -12.97 -11.74 -9.74
CA GLU A 364 -12.45 -12.97 -9.13
C GLU A 364 -13.44 -13.60 -8.16
N ASN A 365 -14.22 -12.77 -7.44
CA ASN A 365 -15.29 -13.23 -6.56
C ASN A 365 -16.64 -13.41 -7.26
N LYS A 366 -16.68 -13.24 -8.60
CA LYS A 366 -17.89 -13.43 -9.43
C LYS A 366 -19.09 -12.62 -8.91
N VAL A 367 -18.88 -11.36 -8.55
CA VAL A 367 -19.95 -10.48 -8.06
C VAL A 367 -21.01 -10.33 -9.14
N ASN A 368 -22.24 -10.71 -8.80
CA ASN A 368 -23.38 -10.61 -9.72
C ASN A 368 -23.97 -9.19 -9.72
N PHE A 369 -23.72 -8.44 -10.80
CA PHE A 369 -24.28 -7.10 -11.00
C PHE A 369 -25.67 -7.08 -11.65
N ASP A 370 -26.24 -8.22 -12.02
CA ASP A 370 -27.66 -8.31 -12.42
C ASP A 370 -28.58 -8.10 -11.21
N LYS A 371 -28.06 -8.33 -9.99
CA LYS A 371 -28.76 -8.03 -8.75
C LYS A 371 -28.85 -6.50 -8.57
N PRO A 372 -30.08 -5.92 -8.51
CA PRO A 372 -30.26 -4.49 -8.37
C PRO A 372 -29.53 -3.90 -7.15
N LEU A 373 -29.50 -4.62 -6.03
CA LEU A 373 -28.78 -4.21 -4.83
C LEU A 373 -27.30 -3.91 -5.15
N ASN A 374 -26.60 -4.86 -5.77
CA ASN A 374 -25.16 -4.79 -6.00
C ASN A 374 -24.80 -3.64 -6.95
N ILE A 375 -25.52 -3.50 -8.07
CA ILE A 375 -25.27 -2.43 -9.03
C ILE A 375 -25.62 -1.05 -8.47
N MET A 376 -26.73 -0.91 -7.74
CA MET A 376 -27.14 0.37 -7.16
C MET A 376 -26.11 0.88 -6.16
N VAL A 377 -25.69 0.04 -5.20
CA VAL A 377 -24.76 0.47 -4.15
C VAL A 377 -23.37 0.76 -4.73
N ALA A 378 -22.90 -0.04 -5.69
CA ALA A 378 -21.63 0.22 -6.35
C ALA A 378 -21.68 1.53 -7.15
N ALA A 379 -22.75 1.77 -7.93
CA ALA A 379 -22.89 2.97 -8.75
C ALA A 379 -22.89 4.27 -7.93
N ILE A 380 -23.71 4.34 -6.87
CA ILE A 380 -23.77 5.56 -6.03
C ILE A 380 -22.43 5.83 -5.34
N THR A 381 -21.76 4.78 -4.87
CA THR A 381 -20.46 4.91 -4.20
C THR A 381 -19.38 5.39 -5.15
N MET A 382 -19.35 4.86 -6.37
CA MET A 382 -18.40 5.28 -7.40
C MET A 382 -18.58 6.76 -7.76
N ILE A 383 -19.82 7.22 -7.97
CA ILE A 383 -20.10 8.63 -8.30
C ILE A 383 -19.72 9.57 -7.15
N ILE A 384 -20.11 9.26 -5.92
CA ILE A 384 -19.81 10.09 -4.74
C ILE A 384 -18.29 10.28 -4.61
N ALA A 385 -17.53 9.19 -4.76
CA ALA A 385 -16.10 9.24 -4.55
C ALA A 385 -15.36 9.85 -5.75
N ILE A 386 -15.64 9.43 -6.99
CA ILE A 386 -14.98 9.99 -8.19
C ILE A 386 -15.33 11.47 -8.36
N GLY A 387 -16.59 11.83 -8.07
CA GLY A 387 -17.06 13.20 -8.07
C GLY A 387 -16.54 14.06 -6.92
N GLN A 388 -15.73 13.49 -6.01
CA GLN A 388 -15.13 14.21 -4.88
C GLN A 388 -16.16 14.95 -4.01
N PHE A 389 -17.29 14.30 -3.72
CA PHE A 389 -18.32 14.91 -2.86
C PHE A 389 -17.68 15.22 -1.51
N ALA A 390 -17.95 16.38 -0.96
CA ALA A 390 -17.37 16.81 0.30
C ALA A 390 -18.42 17.52 1.16
N PHE A 391 -18.47 17.15 2.44
CA PHE A 391 -19.36 17.77 3.41
C PHE A 391 -18.59 18.08 4.68
N THR A 392 -18.92 19.20 5.31
CA THR A 392 -18.45 19.53 6.66
C THR A 392 -19.66 19.64 7.57
N VAL A 393 -19.70 18.82 8.63
CA VAL A 393 -20.79 18.81 9.61
C VAL A 393 -20.20 19.09 10.98
N ASN A 394 -20.61 20.18 11.62
CA ASN A 394 -20.12 20.57 12.96
C ASN A 394 -18.57 20.61 13.07
N GLY A 395 -17.89 21.06 12.01
CA GLY A 395 -16.42 21.13 11.96
C GLY A 395 -15.72 19.80 11.62
N ILE A 396 -16.46 18.71 11.47
CA ILE A 396 -15.96 17.42 10.99
C ILE A 396 -16.03 17.38 9.47
N SER A 397 -14.89 17.16 8.82
CA SER A 397 -14.81 17.08 7.36
C SER A 397 -14.92 15.64 6.88
N PHE A 398 -15.72 15.43 5.82
CA PHE A 398 -15.85 14.17 5.12
C PHE A 398 -15.49 14.38 3.64
N ASN A 399 -14.57 13.57 3.12
CA ASN A 399 -14.20 13.57 1.71
C ASN A 399 -14.97 12.49 0.93
N GLY A 400 -14.85 12.50 -0.40
CA GLY A 400 -15.60 11.59 -1.27
C GLY A 400 -15.37 10.12 -0.95
N ILE A 401 -14.16 9.76 -0.52
CA ILE A 401 -13.83 8.39 -0.10
C ILE A 401 -14.56 8.03 1.19
N ALA A 402 -14.54 8.91 2.21
CA ALA A 402 -15.23 8.68 3.47
C ALA A 402 -16.74 8.55 3.29
N ILE A 403 -17.34 9.45 2.51
CA ILE A 403 -18.77 9.41 2.22
C ILE A 403 -19.10 8.15 1.42
N GLY A 404 -18.34 7.85 0.34
CA GLY A 404 -18.57 6.67 -0.49
C GLY A 404 -18.47 5.36 0.31
N THR A 405 -17.53 5.30 1.26
CA THR A 405 -17.32 4.14 2.13
C THR A 405 -18.43 3.97 3.17
N ILE A 406 -18.90 5.07 3.77
CA ILE A 406 -20.06 5.02 4.68
C ILE A 406 -21.31 4.62 3.90
N VAL A 407 -21.52 5.21 2.71
CA VAL A 407 -22.67 4.93 1.86
C VAL A 407 -22.71 3.48 1.42
N ILE A 408 -21.59 2.90 0.93
CA ILE A 408 -21.59 1.49 0.51
C ILE A 408 -21.91 0.56 1.69
N LEU A 409 -21.35 0.81 2.87
CA LEU A 409 -21.59 -0.02 4.05
C LEU A 409 -23.05 0.08 4.51
N VAL A 410 -23.55 1.30 4.69
CA VAL A 410 -24.91 1.52 5.20
C VAL A 410 -25.95 1.12 4.18
N ALA A 411 -25.78 1.52 2.91
CA ALA A 411 -26.75 1.23 1.85
C ALA A 411 -26.80 -0.27 1.54
N TYR A 412 -25.65 -0.96 1.44
CA TYR A 412 -25.65 -2.40 1.18
C TYR A 412 -26.38 -3.17 2.28
N HIS A 413 -26.00 -2.97 3.55
CA HIS A 413 -26.62 -3.70 4.66
C HIS A 413 -28.07 -3.29 4.89
N GLY A 414 -28.38 -1.99 4.79
CA GLY A 414 -29.72 -1.46 4.97
C GLY A 414 -30.68 -1.93 3.88
N LEU A 415 -30.32 -1.79 2.60
CA LEU A 415 -31.17 -2.23 1.49
C LEU A 415 -31.28 -3.76 1.45
N LYS A 416 -30.23 -4.49 1.80
CA LYS A 416 -30.30 -5.95 1.97
C LYS A 416 -31.31 -6.34 3.05
N ALA A 417 -31.28 -5.67 4.22
CA ALA A 417 -32.22 -5.95 5.30
C ALA A 417 -33.66 -5.65 4.89
N VAL A 418 -33.91 -4.50 4.26
CA VAL A 418 -35.23 -4.12 3.73
C VAL A 418 -35.70 -5.13 2.68
N GLY A 419 -34.86 -5.49 1.71
CA GLY A 419 -35.23 -6.44 0.65
C GLY A 419 -35.53 -7.85 1.18
N LYS A 420 -34.82 -8.30 2.23
CA LYS A 420 -35.14 -9.57 2.91
C LYS A 420 -36.46 -9.49 3.70
N MET A 421 -36.80 -8.33 4.25
CA MET A 421 -38.07 -8.12 4.97
C MET A 421 -39.27 -8.04 4.03
N THR A 422 -39.11 -7.39 2.87
CA THR A 422 -40.17 -7.24 1.85
C THR A 422 -40.30 -8.49 0.96
N GLY A 423 -39.35 -9.42 1.04
CA GLY A 423 -39.32 -10.64 0.22
C GLY A 423 -38.83 -10.42 -1.20
N THR A 424 -38.31 -9.24 -1.55
CA THR A 424 -37.72 -8.96 -2.86
C THR A 424 -36.32 -9.55 -3.02
N ILE A 425 -35.65 -9.87 -1.90
CA ILE A 425 -34.38 -10.59 -1.86
C ILE A 425 -34.60 -11.91 -1.13
N GLU A 426 -34.22 -13.02 -1.75
CA GLU A 426 -34.30 -14.33 -1.11
C GLU A 426 -33.43 -14.40 0.15
N LYS A 427 -33.90 -15.10 1.18
CA LYS A 427 -33.18 -15.16 2.47
C LYS A 427 -31.77 -15.73 2.34
N ASN A 428 -31.58 -16.67 1.41
CA ASN A 428 -30.33 -17.40 1.16
C ASN A 428 -29.77 -17.12 -0.24
N ASP A 429 -30.02 -15.93 -0.79
CA ASP A 429 -29.48 -15.54 -2.10
C ASP A 429 -27.94 -15.65 -2.10
N PRO A 430 -27.34 -16.55 -2.90
CA PRO A 430 -25.90 -16.80 -2.89
C PRO A 430 -25.08 -15.61 -3.40
N ASP A 431 -25.72 -14.68 -4.13
CA ASP A 431 -25.08 -13.49 -4.68
C ASP A 431 -25.14 -12.28 -3.74
N ILE A 432 -25.88 -12.41 -2.62
CA ILE A 432 -26.08 -11.37 -1.61
C ILE A 432 -25.75 -11.95 -0.23
N LEU A 433 -24.42 -12.06 0.00
CA LEU A 433 -23.82 -12.49 1.27
C LEU A 433 -24.24 -11.59 2.41
#